data_AF-A0A2L0TVN1-F1
#
_entry.id   AF-A0A2L0TVN1-F1
#
_cell.length_a   1.000
_cell.length_b   1.000
_cell.length_c   1.000
_cell.angle_alpha   90.00
_cell.angle_beta   90.00
_cell.angle_gamma   90.00
#
_symmetry.space_group_name_H-M   'P 1'
#
loop_
_entity.id
_entity.type
_entity.pdbx_description
1 polymer ?
#
loop_
_entity_poly.entity_id
_entity_poly.type
_entity_poly.pdbx_seq_one_letter_code
_entity_poly.pdbx_strand_id
1 'polypeptide(L)'
;MTNETTLLALLESREAEANAKAEWIAEWAATNRPLLLAGMLETDPATLLAEVNADQHRHYNQAIWLLMHEGRQAPLTQFIDQVVDAGLAELAQAAWRSHLAALHDAMSEQQWEQYQDRRNAA
;
A
#
# COMPACT_ATOMS: atom_id res chain seq x y z
N MET A 1 5.40 -4.77 -13.11
CA MET A 1 4.33 -5.32 -13.96
C MET A 1 3.89 -4.23 -14.94
N THR A 2 3.74 -4.54 -16.23
CA THR A 2 3.36 -3.53 -17.25
C THR A 2 1.84 -3.34 -17.30
N ASN A 3 1.38 -2.18 -17.80
CA ASN A 3 -0.05 -1.90 -18.01
C ASN A 3 -0.75 -3.01 -18.82
N GLU A 4 -0.06 -3.56 -19.83
CA GLU A 4 -0.58 -4.63 -20.68
C GLU A 4 -0.84 -5.93 -19.91
N THR A 5 0.05 -6.29 -18.97
CA THR A 5 -0.11 -7.50 -18.15
C THR A 5 -1.30 -7.38 -17.22
N THR A 6 -1.44 -6.22 -16.56
CA THR A 6 -2.59 -5.94 -15.69
C THR A 6 -3.89 -5.93 -16.50
N LEU A 7 -3.89 -5.33 -17.69
CA LEU A 7 -5.06 -5.27 -18.58
C LEU A 7 -5.54 -6.66 -19.00
N LEU A 8 -4.61 -7.57 -19.35
CA LEU A 8 -4.94 -8.96 -19.68
C LEU A 8 -5.59 -9.68 -18.49
N ALA A 9 -5.04 -9.52 -17.28
CA ALA A 9 -5.59 -10.13 -16.08
C ALA A 9 -7.01 -9.62 -15.75
N LEU A 10 -7.25 -8.31 -15.94
CA LEU A 10 -8.58 -7.70 -15.84
C LEU A 10 -9.57 -8.31 -16.84
N LEU A 11 -9.10 -8.80 -18.00
CA LEU A 11 -9.94 -9.37 -19.04
C LEU A 11 -10.22 -10.88 -18.84
N GLU A 12 -9.31 -11.56 -18.15
CA GLU A 12 -9.31 -13.01 -17.97
C GLU A 12 -10.28 -13.49 -16.88
N SER A 13 -10.10 -13.10 -15.62
CA SER A 13 -10.93 -13.58 -14.50
C SER A 13 -10.85 -12.67 -13.27
N ARG A 14 -11.82 -12.79 -12.34
CA ARG A 14 -11.77 -12.08 -11.03
C ARG A 14 -10.57 -12.50 -10.18
N GLU A 15 -10.15 -13.77 -10.28
CA GLU A 15 -8.98 -14.28 -9.56
C GLU A 15 -7.67 -13.71 -10.15
N ALA A 16 -7.57 -13.67 -11.48
CA ALA A 16 -6.45 -13.04 -12.18
C ALA A 16 -6.36 -11.54 -11.86
N GLU A 17 -7.49 -10.82 -11.84
CA GLU A 17 -7.55 -9.41 -11.42
C GLU A 17 -7.06 -9.21 -9.97
N ALA A 18 -7.50 -10.07 -9.04
CA ALA A 18 -7.08 -10.00 -7.64
C ALA A 18 -5.57 -10.26 -7.48
N ASN A 19 -5.03 -11.24 -8.21
CA ASN A 19 -3.60 -11.56 -8.20
C ASN A 19 -2.78 -10.42 -8.82
N ALA A 20 -3.19 -9.91 -9.98
CA ALA A 20 -2.52 -8.78 -10.63
C ALA A 20 -2.54 -7.53 -9.73
N LYS A 21 -3.65 -7.26 -9.03
CA LYS A 21 -3.71 -6.19 -8.03
C LYS A 21 -2.70 -6.41 -6.90
N ALA A 22 -2.65 -7.62 -6.33
CA ALA A 22 -1.75 -7.93 -5.22
C ALA A 22 -0.27 -7.80 -5.62
N GLU A 23 0.10 -8.33 -6.78
CA GLU A 23 1.46 -8.25 -7.32
C GLU A 23 1.86 -6.81 -7.63
N TRP A 24 0.97 -6.05 -8.28
CA TRP A 24 1.21 -4.65 -8.58
C TRP A 24 1.38 -3.81 -7.31
N ILE A 25 0.53 -4.01 -6.30
CA ILE A 25 0.64 -3.32 -5.01
C ILE A 25 1.96 -3.68 -4.32
N ALA A 26 2.37 -4.94 -4.34
CA ALA A 26 3.63 -5.37 -3.73
C ALA A 26 4.85 -4.73 -4.40
N GLU A 27 4.88 -4.70 -5.74
CA GLU A 27 5.96 -4.07 -6.51
C GLU A 27 5.98 -2.55 -6.34
N TRP A 28 4.81 -1.92 -6.36
CA TRP A 28 4.66 -0.49 -6.11
C TRP A 28 5.15 -0.15 -4.69
N ALA A 29 4.75 -0.90 -3.67
CA ALA A 29 5.18 -0.68 -2.29
C ALA A 29 6.69 -0.88 -2.13
N ALA A 30 7.26 -1.93 -2.72
CA ALA A 30 8.71 -2.17 -2.69
C ALA A 30 9.50 -1.02 -3.34
N THR A 31 8.98 -0.48 -4.44
CA THR A 31 9.61 0.63 -5.18
C THR A 31 9.51 1.96 -4.42
N ASN A 32 8.39 2.21 -3.74
CA ASN A 32 8.12 3.50 -3.08
C ASN A 32 8.50 3.53 -1.59
N ARG A 33 8.79 2.38 -0.97
CA ARG A 33 9.23 2.30 0.42
C ARG A 33 10.43 3.20 0.76
N PRO A 34 11.50 3.28 -0.06
CA PRO A 34 12.61 4.18 0.23
C PRO A 34 12.22 5.67 0.24
N LEU A 35 11.30 6.07 -0.64
CA LEU A 35 10.80 7.45 -0.69
C LEU A 35 9.95 7.79 0.53
N LEU A 36 9.09 6.85 0.97
CA LEU A 36 8.30 7.05 2.18
C LEU A 36 9.20 7.15 3.42
N LEU A 37 10.21 6.29 3.52
CA LEU A 37 11.21 6.36 4.59
C LEU A 37 11.97 7.69 4.58
N ALA A 38 12.33 8.21 3.41
CA ALA A 38 12.95 9.54 3.29
C ALA A 38 12.01 10.65 3.80
N GLY A 39 10.73 10.64 3.41
CA GLY A 39 9.73 11.59 3.90
C GLY A 39 9.48 11.49 5.40
N MET A 40 9.57 10.30 5.98
CA MET A 40 9.50 10.12 7.44
C MET A 40 10.72 10.69 8.17
N LEU A 41 11.90 10.74 7.55
CA LEU A 41 13.08 11.40 8.14
C LEU A 41 12.96 12.93 8.12
N GLU A 42 12.16 13.48 7.21
CA GLU A 42 11.85 14.91 7.12
C GLU A 42 10.66 15.33 8.00
N THR A 43 9.86 14.36 8.44
CA THR A 43 8.72 14.56 9.35
C THR A 43 9.20 14.35 10.79
N ASP A 44 9.03 15.36 11.64
CA ASP A 44 9.43 15.20 13.03
C ASP A 44 8.57 14.11 13.73
N PRO A 45 9.14 13.34 14.67
CA PRO A 45 8.40 12.29 15.36
C PRO A 45 7.13 12.76 16.06
N ALA A 46 7.02 14.04 16.47
CA ALA A 46 5.84 14.55 17.16
C ALA A 46 4.66 14.75 16.19
N THR A 47 4.92 15.19 14.96
CA THR A 47 3.92 15.22 13.88
C THR A 47 3.43 13.81 13.54
N LEU A 48 4.35 12.85 13.40
CA LEU A 48 4.01 11.45 13.12
C LEU A 48 3.15 10.84 14.23
N LEU A 49 3.44 11.17 15.50
CA LEU A 49 2.66 10.74 16.65
C LEU A 49 1.30 11.45 16.76
N ALA A 50 1.14 12.67 16.24
CA ALA A 50 -0.16 13.36 16.29
C ALA A 50 -1.25 12.63 15.50
N GLU A 51 -0.87 11.80 14.54
CA GLU A 51 -1.77 11.06 13.65
C GLU A 51 -2.05 9.62 14.11
N VAL A 52 -1.32 9.10 15.11
CA VAL A 52 -1.54 7.73 15.60
C VAL A 52 -2.64 7.68 16.67
N ASN A 53 -3.37 6.56 16.74
CA ASN A 53 -4.44 6.37 17.71
C ASN A 53 -3.93 6.09 19.13
N ALA A 54 -4.82 6.08 20.13
CA ALA A 54 -4.45 5.92 21.54
C ALA A 54 -3.66 4.64 21.86
N ASP A 55 -3.94 3.54 21.16
CA ASP A 55 -3.22 2.28 21.35
C ASP A 55 -1.83 2.31 20.70
N GLN A 56 -1.71 2.92 19.53
CA GLN A 56 -0.42 3.17 18.87
C GLN A 56 0.45 4.12 19.71
N HIS A 57 -0.12 5.16 20.31
CA HIS A 57 0.57 6.03 21.29
C HIS A 57 1.12 5.23 22.47
N ARG A 58 0.31 4.32 23.03
CA ARG A 58 0.74 3.47 24.15
C ARG A 58 1.90 2.56 23.75
N HIS A 59 1.80 1.90 22.58
CA HIS A 59 2.86 1.03 22.08
C HIS A 59 4.16 1.78 21.78
N TYR A 60 4.08 2.98 21.20
CA TYR A 60 5.24 3.83 20.98
C TYR A 60 5.91 4.20 22.31
N ASN A 61 5.15 4.68 23.28
CA ASN A 61 5.68 5.04 24.59
C ASN A 61 6.33 3.85 25.31
N GLN A 62 5.74 2.66 25.20
CA GLN A 62 6.32 1.43 25.72
C GLN A 62 7.64 1.07 25.01
N ALA A 63 7.70 1.19 23.69
CA ALA A 63 8.91 0.93 22.91
C ALA A 63 10.05 1.90 23.28
N ILE A 64 9.74 3.18 23.46
CA ILE A 64 10.70 4.19 23.94
C ILE A 64 11.16 3.87 25.36
N TRP A 65 10.25 3.49 26.26
CA TRP A 65 10.63 3.12 27.62
C TRP A 65 11.60 1.93 27.64
N LEU A 66 11.30 0.86 26.87
CA LEU A 66 12.15 -0.31 26.73
C LEU A 66 13.51 0.01 26.11
N LEU A 67 13.56 0.93 25.15
CA LEU A 67 14.81 1.42 24.60
C LEU A 67 15.64 2.14 25.67
N MET A 68 15.03 3.08 26.40
CA MET A 68 15.75 3.94 27.35
C MET A 68 16.18 3.21 28.62
N HIS A 69 15.39 2.23 29.09
CA HIS A 69 15.62 1.56 30.38
C HIS A 69 16.24 0.17 30.22
N GLU A 70 15.99 -0.51 29.10
CA GLU A 70 16.47 -1.89 28.87
C GLU A 70 17.38 -2.00 27.63
N GLY A 71 17.63 -0.90 26.90
CA GLY A 71 18.43 -0.91 25.67
C GLY A 71 17.80 -1.69 24.51
N ARG A 72 16.51 -2.05 24.62
CA ARG A 72 15.83 -2.92 23.65
C ARG A 72 15.30 -2.11 22.47
N GLN A 73 16.01 -2.19 21.34
CA GLN A 73 15.68 -1.47 20.10
C GLN A 73 14.59 -2.16 19.25
N ALA A 74 14.46 -3.48 19.35
CA ALA A 74 13.55 -4.26 18.49
C ALA A 74 12.09 -3.79 18.54
N PRO A 75 11.49 -3.48 19.71
CA PRO A 75 10.11 -2.98 19.76
C PRO A 75 9.91 -1.65 19.03
N LEU A 76 10.89 -0.74 19.09
CA LEU A 76 10.81 0.55 18.40
C LEU A 76 10.93 0.35 16.88
N THR A 77 11.84 -0.53 16.44
CA THR A 77 12.00 -0.87 15.02
C THR A 77 10.71 -1.45 14.46
N GLN A 78 10.10 -2.39 15.19
CA GLN A 78 8.83 -3.01 14.81
C GLN A 78 7.68 -2.00 14.72
N PHE A 79 7.60 -1.06 15.66
CA PHE A 79 6.58 0.00 15.61
C PHE A 79 6.75 0.88 14.36
N ILE A 80 7.98 1.29 14.05
CA ILE A 80 8.28 2.10 12.86
C ILE A 80 7.88 1.33 11.59
N ASP A 81 8.24 0.06 11.47
CA ASP A 81 7.86 -0.78 10.31
C ASP A 81 6.34 -0.85 10.14
N GLN A 82 5.58 -1.02 11.22
CA GLN A 82 4.11 -1.06 11.16
C GLN A 82 3.51 0.25 10.65
N VAL A 83 4.06 1.39 11.07
CA VAL A 83 3.61 2.71 10.62
C VAL A 83 3.94 2.92 9.14
N VAL A 84 5.17 2.55 8.72
CA VAL A 84 5.60 2.59 7.32
C VAL A 84 4.70 1.73 6.44
N ASP A 85 4.45 0.48 6.85
CA ASP A 85 3.64 -0.47 6.09
C ASP A 85 2.19 -0.01 5.96
N ALA A 86 1.62 0.57 7.03
CA ALA A 86 0.28 1.15 6.98
C ALA A 86 0.19 2.34 6.00
N GLY A 87 1.14 3.28 6.07
CA GLY A 87 1.21 4.40 5.14
C GLY A 87 1.42 3.95 3.68
N LEU A 88 2.28 2.95 3.45
CA LEU A 88 2.47 2.35 2.13
C LEU A 88 1.19 1.69 1.61
N ALA A 89 0.45 0.98 2.46
CA ALA A 89 -0.79 0.32 2.06
C ALA A 89 -1.84 1.34 1.60
N GLU A 90 -2.02 2.46 2.32
CA GLU A 90 -2.96 3.51 1.93
C GLU A 90 -2.57 4.16 0.60
N LEU A 91 -1.29 4.51 0.44
CA LEU A 91 -0.78 5.10 -0.78
C LEU A 91 -0.87 4.13 -1.96
N ALA A 92 -0.57 2.85 -1.75
CA ALA A 92 -0.65 1.82 -2.79
C ALA A 92 -2.10 1.60 -3.26
N GLN A 93 -3.08 1.65 -2.35
CA GLN A 93 -4.50 1.59 -2.74
C GLN A 93 -4.93 2.82 -3.54
N ALA A 94 -4.45 4.02 -3.19
CA ALA A 94 -4.70 5.22 -3.98
C ALA A 94 -4.07 5.11 -5.38
N ALA A 95 -2.80 4.69 -5.45
CA ALA A 95 -2.07 4.52 -6.70
C ALA A 95 -2.71 3.43 -7.58
N TRP A 96 -3.17 2.33 -6.99
CA TRP A 96 -3.91 1.28 -7.71
C TRP A 96 -5.20 1.81 -8.32
N ARG A 97 -5.98 2.63 -7.58
CA ARG A 97 -7.21 3.24 -8.13
C ARG A 97 -6.92 4.11 -9.35
N SER A 98 -5.87 4.91 -9.28
CA SER A 98 -5.43 5.74 -10.43
C SER A 98 -4.92 4.88 -11.59
N HIS A 99 -4.15 3.82 -11.30
CA HIS A 99 -3.69 2.87 -12.30
C HIS A 99 -4.86 2.17 -13.01
N LEU A 100 -5.86 1.73 -12.25
CA LEU A 100 -7.08 1.10 -12.76
C LEU A 100 -7.88 2.05 -13.66
N ALA A 101 -8.01 3.32 -13.28
CA ALA A 101 -8.66 4.33 -14.11
C ALA A 101 -7.93 4.51 -15.46
N ALA A 102 -6.61 4.59 -15.44
CA ALA A 102 -5.81 4.67 -16.66
C ALA A 102 -5.93 3.41 -17.55
N LEU A 103 -6.06 2.24 -16.94
CA LEU A 103 -6.32 1.00 -17.69
C LEU A 103 -7.71 1.01 -18.34
N HIS A 104 -8.74 1.52 -17.65
CA HIS A 104 -10.07 1.69 -18.23
C HIS A 104 -10.07 2.68 -19.40
N ASP A 105 -9.37 3.81 -19.27
CA ASP A 105 -9.25 4.80 -20.36
C ASP A 105 -8.50 4.23 -21.58
N ALA A 106 -7.63 3.24 -21.38
CA ALA A 106 -6.86 2.58 -22.42
C ALA A 106 -7.60 1.39 -23.07
N MET A 107 -8.72 0.91 -22.51
CA MET A 107 -9.49 -0.19 -23.08
C MET A 107 -10.16 0.22 -24.39
N SER A 108 -10.18 -0.68 -25.36
CA SER A 108 -11.09 -0.57 -26.51
C SER A 108 -12.53 -0.85 -26.09
N GLU A 109 -13.49 -0.42 -26.93
CA GLU A 109 -14.94 -0.65 -26.68
C GLU A 109 -15.27 -2.15 -26.52
N GLN A 110 -14.65 -3.00 -27.34
CA GLN A 110 -14.80 -4.46 -27.23
C GLN A 110 -14.23 -5.01 -25.91
N GLN A 111 -13.09 -4.51 -25.46
CA GLN A 111 -12.48 -4.92 -24.19
C GLN A 111 -13.33 -4.45 -22.99
N TRP A 112 -13.92 -3.26 -23.10
CA TRP A 112 -14.81 -2.72 -22.09
C TRP A 112 -16.11 -3.54 -21.96
N GLU A 113 -16.74 -3.91 -23.08
CA GLU A 113 -17.91 -4.79 -23.10
C GLU A 113 -17.58 -6.14 -22.44
N GLN A 114 -16.47 -6.77 -22.83
CA GLN A 114 -16.01 -8.03 -22.23
C GLN A 114 -15.78 -7.91 -20.72
N TYR A 115 -15.23 -6.78 -20.27
CA TYR A 115 -15.04 -6.50 -18.85
C TYR A 115 -16.38 -6.35 -18.10
N GLN A 116 -17.32 -5.59 -18.64
CA GLN A 116 -18.64 -5.38 -18.04
C GLN A 116 -19.46 -6.66 -17.97
N ASP A 117 -19.52 -7.42 -19.06
CA ASP A 117 -20.25 -8.68 -19.11
C ASP A 117 -19.74 -9.67 -18.05
N ARG A 118 -18.42 -9.79 -17.90
CA ARG A 118 -17.82 -10.66 -16.87
C ARG A 118 -18.09 -10.16 -15.46
N ARG A 119 -18.01 -8.84 -15.25
CA ARG A 119 -18.27 -8.23 -13.92
C ARG A 119 -19.70 -8.46 -13.48
N ASN A 120 -20.65 -8.47 -14.41
CA ASN A 120 -22.08 -8.65 -14.16
C ASN A 120 -22.53 -10.12 -14.14
N ALA A 121 -21.75 -11.04 -14.70
CA ALA A 121 -22.05 -12.47 -14.76
C ALA A 121 -21.82 -13.25 -13.44
N ALA A 122 -21.34 -12.60 -12.37
CA ALA A 122 -21.00 -13.22 -11.08
C ALA A 122 -21.47 -12.37 -9.90
#